data_AF-A0A6B9FW91-F1
#
_entry.id   AF-A0A6B9FW91-F1
#
_cell.length_a   1.000
_cell.length_b   1.000
_cell.length_c   1.000
_cell.angle_alpha   90.00
_cell.angle_beta   90.00
_cell.angle_gamma   90.00
#
_symmetry.space_group_name_H-M   'P 1'
#
loop_
_entity.id
_entity.type
_entity.pdbx_description
1 polymer ?
#
loop_
_entity_poly.entity_id
_entity_poly.type
_entity_poly.pdbx_seq_one_letter_code
_entity_poly.pdbx_strand_id
1 'polypeptide(L)' 'MPQLLQRFIRDETGATAIEYGMIAALIAVAIIASLRLVGGRLATKFTAISSNLN' A
#
# COMPACT_ATOMS: atom_id res chain seq x y z
N MET A 1 20.44 -29.80 21.00
CA MET A 1 19.14 -29.51 20.35
C MET A 1 18.27 -28.41 20.99
N PRO A 2 18.42 -27.95 22.27
CA PRO A 2 17.50 -26.94 22.81
C PRO A 2 17.78 -25.50 22.35
N GLN A 3 19.02 -25.22 21.92
CA GLN A 3 19.48 -23.86 21.62
C GLN A 3 18.82 -23.25 20.38
N LEU A 4 18.53 -24.06 19.35
CA LEU A 4 17.84 -23.56 18.15
C LEU A 4 16.38 -23.20 18.43
N LEU A 5 15.68 -24.05 19.19
CA LEU A 5 14.30 -23.81 19.62
C LEU A 5 14.19 -22.58 20.55
N GLN A 6 15.10 -22.42 21.52
CA GLN A 6 15.13 -21.23 22.37
C GLN A 6 15.40 -19.94 21.59
N ARG A 7 16.21 -20.01 20.54
CA ARG A 7 16.57 -18.87 19.70
C ARG A 7 15.44 -18.50 18.74
N PHE A 8 14.68 -19.49 18.25
CA PHE A 8 13.47 -19.29 17.45
C PHE A 8 12.31 -18.69 18.27
N ILE A 9 12.10 -19.15 19.51
CA ILE A 9 11.06 -18.61 20.41
C ILE A 9 11.38 -17.17 20.86
N ARG A 10 12.65 -16.78 20.85
CA ARG A 10 13.13 -15.41 21.15
C ARG A 10 13.23 -14.51 19.91
N ASP A 11 12.85 -15.01 18.74
CA ASP A 11 12.95 -14.25 17.51
C ASP A 11 11.71 -13.35 17.31
N GLU A 12 11.88 -12.06 17.54
CA GLU A 12 10.83 -11.03 17.40
C GLU A 12 10.82 -10.39 16.01
N THR A 13 11.66 -10.87 15.08
CA THR A 13 11.69 -10.35 13.69
C THR A 13 10.35 -10.53 12.97
N GLY A 14 9.57 -11.56 13.33
CA GLY A 14 8.19 -11.75 12.85
C GLY A 14 7.19 -10.76 13.44
N ALA A 15 7.35 -10.39 14.72
CA ALA A 15 6.49 -9.42 15.38
C ALA A 15 6.72 -8.01 14.82
N THR A 16 7.97 -7.63 14.58
CA THR A 16 8.33 -6.36 13.93
C THR A 16 7.88 -6.31 12.47
N ALA A 17 7.88 -7.44 11.74
CA ALA A 17 7.33 -7.50 10.39
C ALA A 17 5.81 -7.21 10.33
N ILE A 18 5.04 -7.58 11.36
CA ILE A 18 3.60 -7.28 11.44
C ILE A 18 3.37 -5.79 11.71
N GLU A 19 4.20 -5.15 12.53
CA GLU A 19 4.09 -3.71 12.82
C GLU A 19 4.36 -2.86 11.59
N TYR A 20 5.48 -3.10 10.89
CA TYR A 20 5.77 -2.41 9.64
C TYR A 20 4.82 -2.82 8.51
N GLY A 21 4.33 -4.06 8.51
CA GLY A 21 3.32 -4.54 7.59
C GLY A 21 2.00 -3.78 7.72
N MET A 22 1.56 -3.48 8.94
CA MET A 22 0.33 -2.72 9.18
C MET A 22 0.46 -1.26 8.71
N ILE A 23 1.60 -0.61 8.98
CA ILE A 23 1.88 0.75 8.51
C ILE A 23 1.91 0.78 6.97
N ALA A 24 2.59 -0.19 6.35
CA ALA A 24 2.64 -0.31 4.88
C ALA A 24 1.24 -0.50 4.27
N ALA A 25 0.38 -1.32 4.90
CA ALA A 25 -1.00 -1.51 4.45
C ALA A 25 -1.82 -0.21 4.51
N LEU A 26 -1.70 0.58 5.58
CA LEU A 26 -2.39 1.87 5.71
C LEU A 26 -1.91 2.88 4.66
N ILE A 27 -0.61 2.96 4.42
CA ILE A 27 -0.03 3.81 3.37
C ILE A 27 -0.54 3.37 1.99
N ALA A 28 -0.57 2.07 1.72
CA ALA A 28 -1.05 1.53 0.45
C ALA A 28 -2.53 1.92 0.20
N VAL A 29 -3.39 1.80 1.20
CA VAL A 29 -4.80 2.20 1.09
C VAL A 29 -4.93 3.70 0.79
N ALA A 30 -4.16 4.55 1.46
CA ALA A 30 -4.18 6.00 1.22
C ALA A 30 -3.72 6.37 -0.19
N ILE A 31 -2.67 5.69 -0.70
CA ILE A 31 -2.17 5.87 -2.06
C ILE A 31 -3.23 5.45 -3.07
N ILE A 32 -3.83 4.27 -2.92
CA ILE A 32 -4.87 3.76 -3.83
C ILE A 32 -6.05 4.74 -3.89
N ALA A 33 -6.52 5.22 -2.75
CA ALA A 33 -7.62 6.19 -2.69
C ALA A 33 -7.26 7.49 -3.43
N SER A 34 -6.05 8.01 -3.21
CA SER A 34 -5.57 9.23 -3.87
C SER A 34 -5.46 9.05 -5.39
N LEU A 35 -4.92 7.93 -5.85
CA LEU A 35 -4.78 7.63 -7.28
C LEU A 35 -6.13 7.49 -7.98
N ARG A 36 -7.16 6.93 -7.33
CA ARG A 36 -8.52 6.87 -7.88
C ARG A 36 -9.10 8.26 -8.14
N LEU A 37 -8.93 9.19 -7.20
CA LEU A 37 -9.41 10.56 -7.34
C LEU A 37 -8.68 11.32 -8.45
N VAL A 38 -7.35 11.22 -8.49
CA VAL A 38 -6.53 11.88 -9.51
C VAL A 38 -6.82 11.30 -10.89
N GLY A 39 -6.85 9.96 -11.01
CA GLY A 39 -7.16 9.26 -12.25
C GLY A 39 -8.53 9.62 -12.80
N GLY A 40 -9.55 9.67 -11.95
CA GLY A 40 -10.90 10.10 -12.35
C GLY A 40 -10.92 11.53 -12.89
N ARG A 41 -10.29 12.48 -12.18
CA ARG A 41 -10.19 13.87 -12.63
C ARG A 41 -9.45 14.00 -13.96
N LEU A 42 -8.36 13.25 -14.13
CA LEU A 42 -7.57 13.24 -15.35
C LEU A 42 -8.38 12.70 -16.54
N ALA A 43 -9.10 11.59 -16.33
CA ALA A 43 -10.00 11.03 -17.33
C ALA A 43 -11.08 12.04 -17.74
N THR A 44 -11.74 12.70 -16.78
CA THR A 44 -12.72 13.77 -17.08
C THR A 44 -12.11 14.88 -17.92
N LYS A 45 -10.88 15.32 -17.63
CA LYS A 45 -10.21 16.37 -18.41
C LYS A 45 -9.90 15.92 -19.84
N PHE A 46 -9.37 14.70 -20.03
CA PHE A 46 -9.12 14.18 -21.37
C PHE A 46 -10.40 13.96 -22.17
N THR A 47 -11.48 13.47 -21.54
CA THR A 47 -12.79 13.37 -22.19
C THR A 47 -13.30 14.74 -22.62
N ALA A 48 -13.19 15.76 -21.77
CA ALA A 48 -13.59 17.11 -22.14
C ALA A 48 -12.78 17.64 -23.32
N ILE A 49 -11.46 17.46 -23.33
CA ILE A 49 -10.61 17.86 -24.45
C ILE A 49 -11.04 17.13 -25.73
N SER A 50 -11.17 15.80 -25.69
CA SER A 50 -11.61 15.00 -26.83
C SER A 50 -12.97 15.43 -27.38
N SER A 51 -13.90 15.84 -26.51
CA SER A 51 -15.22 16.31 -26.92
C SER A 51 -15.19 17.68 -27.60
N ASN A 52 -14.16 18.50 -27.38
CA ASN A 52 -14.02 19.81 -28.02
C ASN A 52 -13.20 19.74 -29.33
N LEU A 53 -12.56 18.61 -29.61
CA LEU A 53 -11.77 18.35 -30.83
C LEU A 53 -12.59 17.70 -31.95
N ASN A 54 -13.70 17.05 -31.60
CA ASN A 54 -14.67 16.46 -32.54
C ASN A 54 -15.80 17.46 -32.85
#